data_AF-A0A0B8PC14-F1
#
_entry.id   AF-A0A0B8PC14-F1
#
_cell.length_a   1.000
_cell.length_b   1.000
_cell.length_c   1.000
_cell.angle_alpha   90.00
_cell.angle_beta   90.00
_cell.angle_gamma   90.00
#
_symmetry.space_group_name_H-M   'P 1'
#
loop_
_entity.id
_entity.type
_entity.pdbx_description
1 polymer ?
#
loop_
_entity_poly.entity_id
_entity_poly.type
_entity_poly.pdbx_seq_one_letter_code
_entity_poly.pdbx_strand_id
1 'polypeptide(L)'
;MVKASKVVLGIAGNSPGYLNQTGESRALDKAEDTRLPRALFPIYAENYEQSYLAQYLFSDSRLQLPEQADAKVQMEPELALKLKVQYRASGEVESLAPIALGLINDATHRNKTIDKLAQKKNWGASSKGLSLVGCLYRNLVQL
;
A
#
# COMPACT_ATOMS: atom_id res chain seq x y z
N MET A 1 8.55 -22.42 5.83
CA MET A 1 8.02 -21.12 5.37
C MET A 1 9.19 -20.20 5.08
N VAL A 2 9.33 -19.75 3.83
CA VAL A 2 10.25 -18.65 3.51
C VAL A 2 9.63 -17.39 4.10
N LYS A 3 10.35 -16.68 4.99
CA LYS A 3 9.93 -15.36 5.48
C LYS A 3 9.89 -14.42 4.28
N ALA A 4 8.78 -13.71 4.06
CA ALA A 4 8.76 -12.61 3.10
C ALA A 4 9.85 -11.60 3.51
N SER A 5 10.82 -11.35 2.64
CA SER A 5 11.90 -10.41 2.91
C SER A 5 11.40 -8.96 2.89
N LYS A 6 10.30 -8.68 2.19
CA LYS A 6 9.64 -7.37 2.12
C LYS A 6 8.13 -7.49 2.02
N VAL A 7 7.44 -6.59 2.70
CA VAL A 7 5.98 -6.43 2.66
C VAL A 7 5.67 -4.93 2.60
N VAL A 8 4.69 -4.56 1.79
CA VAL A 8 4.14 -3.21 1.73
C VAL A 8 2.70 -3.26 2.23
N LEU A 9 2.40 -2.41 3.20
CA LEU A 9 1.09 -2.31 3.83
C LEU A 9 0.45 -0.96 3.49
N GLY A 10 -0.82 -0.99 3.09
CA GLY A 10 -1.68 0.19 3.00
C GLY A 10 -2.44 0.41 4.29
N ILE A 11 -2.71 1.68 4.63
CA ILE A 11 -3.50 2.06 5.80
C ILE A 11 -4.76 2.79 5.32
N ALA A 12 -5.92 2.18 5.52
CA ALA A 12 -7.19 2.83 5.20
C ALA A 12 -7.73 3.60 6.40
N GLY A 13 -8.23 4.82 6.18
CA GLY A 13 -8.92 5.61 7.22
C GLY A 13 -8.03 6.34 8.19
N ASN A 14 -6.74 6.53 7.89
CA ASN A 14 -5.83 7.29 8.74
C ASN A 14 -5.99 8.82 8.63
N SER A 15 -6.87 9.30 7.74
CA SER A 15 -7.20 10.72 7.56
C SER A 15 -8.66 10.97 7.96
N PRO A 16 -8.94 11.88 8.92
CA PRO A 16 -10.29 12.19 9.35
C PRO A 16 -11.21 12.59 8.17
N GLY A 17 -12.37 11.94 8.06
CA GLY A 17 -13.38 12.25 7.04
C GLY A 17 -13.15 11.68 5.63
N TYR A 18 -11.98 11.08 5.35
CA TYR A 18 -11.60 10.62 4.01
C TYR A 18 -12.42 9.43 3.50
N LEU A 19 -12.75 8.46 4.35
CA LEU A 19 -13.43 7.23 3.93
C LEU A 19 -14.87 7.45 3.44
N ASN A 20 -15.53 8.50 3.93
CA ASN A 20 -16.86 8.87 3.46
C ASN A 20 -16.81 9.45 2.04
N GLN A 21 -15.66 9.99 1.62
CA GLN A 21 -15.45 10.58 0.30
C GLN A 21 -15.02 9.54 -0.75
N THR A 22 -14.35 8.46 -0.32
CA THR A 22 -13.85 7.42 -1.24
C THR A 22 -14.85 6.30 -1.54
N GLY A 23 -15.95 6.23 -0.79
CA GLY A 23 -16.96 5.15 -0.91
C GLY A 23 -16.46 3.79 -0.42
N GLU A 24 -15.33 3.76 0.30
CA GLU A 24 -14.71 2.54 0.84
C GLU A 24 -15.25 2.16 2.23
N SER A 25 -16.15 2.96 2.80
CA SER A 25 -16.80 2.71 4.09
C SER A 25 -17.45 1.32 4.16
N ARG A 26 -18.17 0.90 3.10
CA ARG A 26 -18.87 -0.40 3.06
C ARG A 26 -17.95 -1.62 3.26
N ALA A 27 -16.67 -1.52 2.88
CA ALA A 27 -15.70 -2.61 3.07
C ALA A 27 -15.06 -2.61 4.47
N LEU A 28 -15.28 -1.56 5.27
CA LEU A 28 -14.53 -1.22 6.48
C LEU A 28 -15.44 -0.80 7.67
N ASP A 29 -16.74 -1.10 7.60
CA ASP A 29 -17.81 -0.63 8.51
C ASP A 29 -17.72 -1.11 9.98
N LYS A 30 -16.59 -1.68 10.42
CA LYS A 30 -16.47 -2.31 11.75
C LYS A 30 -15.83 -1.47 12.86
N ALA A 31 -15.32 -0.27 12.60
CA ALA A 31 -14.69 0.53 13.66
C ALA A 31 -15.66 1.51 14.32
N GLU A 32 -15.72 1.47 15.65
CA GLU A 32 -16.57 2.34 16.48
C GLU A 32 -16.05 3.77 16.57
N ASP A 33 -14.73 3.98 16.45
CA ASP A 33 -14.09 5.31 16.46
C ASP A 33 -13.66 5.74 15.04
N THR A 34 -14.23 6.84 14.55
CA THR A 34 -13.95 7.42 13.23
C THR A 34 -12.59 8.11 13.13
N ARG A 35 -11.88 8.28 14.25
CA ARG A 35 -10.56 8.91 14.32
C ARG A 35 -9.40 7.93 14.16
N LEU A 36 -9.67 6.63 14.20
CA LEU A 36 -8.67 5.58 14.09
C LEU A 36 -8.58 5.02 12.67
N PRO A 37 -7.40 4.53 12.23
CA PRO A 37 -7.29 3.73 11.03
C PRO A 37 -8.29 2.57 11.05
N ARG A 38 -8.96 2.34 9.92
CA ARG A 38 -9.97 1.28 9.78
C ARG A 38 -9.39 -0.05 9.36
N ALA A 39 -8.27 -0.03 8.64
CA ALA A 39 -7.58 -1.24 8.23
C ALA A 39 -6.10 -1.01 7.97
N LEU A 40 -5.33 -2.05 8.22
CA LEU A 40 -3.97 -2.27 7.72
C LEU A 40 -4.01 -3.52 6.85
N PHE A 41 -3.57 -3.44 5.61
CA PHE A 41 -3.68 -4.56 4.66
C PHE A 41 -2.46 -4.64 3.74
N PRO A 42 -2.03 -5.84 3.34
CA PRO A 42 -0.94 -5.98 2.38
C PRO A 42 -1.39 -5.54 0.99
N ILE A 43 -0.52 -4.79 0.32
CA ILE A 43 -0.65 -4.48 -1.11
C ILE A 43 0.47 -5.14 -1.95
N TYR A 44 1.53 -5.59 -1.27
CA TYR A 44 2.59 -6.42 -1.85
C TYR A 44 3.27 -7.24 -0.76
N ALA A 45 3.63 -8.46 -1.10
CA ALA A 45 4.42 -9.35 -0.27
C ALA A 45 5.35 -10.18 -1.16
N GLU A 46 6.66 -10.04 -0.94
CA GLU A 46 7.66 -10.81 -1.67
C GLU A 46 7.53 -12.31 -1.35
N ASN A 47 7.72 -13.17 -2.35
CA ASN A 47 7.58 -14.63 -2.26
C ASN A 47 6.17 -15.12 -1.86
N TYR A 48 5.13 -14.33 -2.11
CA TYR A 48 3.74 -14.75 -1.93
C TYR A 48 3.14 -15.21 -3.26
N GLU A 49 2.38 -16.31 -3.25
CA GLU A 49 1.89 -16.94 -4.50
C GLU A 49 0.59 -16.33 -5.04
N GLN A 50 -0.15 -15.53 -4.26
CA GLN A 50 -1.32 -14.84 -4.80
C GLN A 50 -0.89 -13.70 -5.73
N SER A 51 -1.36 -13.77 -6.98
CA SER A 51 -0.90 -12.93 -8.10
C SER A 51 -0.89 -11.42 -7.80
N TYR A 52 -1.93 -10.89 -7.14
CA TYR A 52 -2.05 -9.45 -6.88
C TYR A 52 -1.17 -8.94 -5.72
N LEU A 53 -0.63 -9.82 -4.87
CA LEU A 53 0.35 -9.44 -3.84
C LEU A 53 1.78 -9.76 -4.26
N ALA A 54 1.95 -10.67 -5.22
CA ALA A 54 3.25 -11.10 -5.73
C ALA A 54 3.90 -10.07 -6.67
N GLN A 55 3.10 -9.20 -7.30
CA GLN A 55 3.58 -8.27 -8.31
C GLN A 55 4.07 -6.96 -7.69
N TYR A 56 5.35 -6.64 -7.93
CA TYR A 56 5.90 -5.34 -7.53
C TYR A 56 5.23 -4.21 -8.30
N LEU A 57 4.75 -3.19 -7.58
CA LEU A 57 3.79 -2.20 -8.08
C LEU A 57 4.35 -0.78 -8.26
N PHE A 58 5.46 -0.44 -7.62
CA PHE A 58 5.97 0.93 -7.63
C PHE A 58 6.78 1.26 -8.88
N SER A 59 6.74 2.53 -9.26
CA SER A 59 7.46 3.10 -10.38
C SER A 59 7.71 4.59 -10.11
N ASP A 60 8.88 5.08 -10.49
CA ASP A 60 9.28 6.48 -10.29
C ASP A 60 9.02 7.39 -11.49
N SER A 61 8.69 6.82 -12.64
CA SER A 61 8.68 7.52 -13.93
C SER A 61 7.35 7.42 -14.66
N ARG A 62 6.51 6.43 -14.33
CA ARG A 62 5.20 6.23 -14.96
C ARG A 62 4.19 5.58 -14.03
N LEU A 63 2.91 5.83 -14.32
CA LEU A 63 1.76 5.10 -13.79
C LEU A 63 1.11 4.31 -14.94
N GLN A 64 1.12 2.99 -14.86
CA GLN A 64 0.44 2.13 -15.83
C GLN A 64 -1.04 2.03 -15.47
N LEU A 65 -1.92 2.53 -16.34
CA LEU A 65 -3.36 2.39 -16.15
C LEU A 65 -3.82 0.95 -16.46
N PRO A 66 -4.93 0.49 -15.86
CA PRO A 66 -5.57 -0.78 -16.23
C PRO A 66 -5.92 -0.81 -17.73
N GLU A 67 -5.94 -2.00 -18.32
CA GLU A 67 -6.24 -2.19 -19.75
C GLU A 67 -7.69 -1.84 -20.12
N GLN A 68 -8.60 -1.89 -19.14
CA GLN A 68 -10.01 -1.58 -19.33
C GLN A 68 -10.19 -0.09 -19.67
N ALA A 69 -10.78 0.20 -20.83
CA ALA A 69 -10.99 1.56 -21.31
C ALA A 69 -11.90 2.42 -20.40
N ASP A 70 -12.77 1.79 -19.61
CA ASP A 70 -13.66 2.44 -18.65
C ASP A 70 -13.08 2.49 -17.22
N ALA A 71 -11.80 2.14 -17.04
CA ALA A 71 -11.16 2.16 -15.73
C ALA A 71 -11.14 3.57 -15.14
N LYS A 72 -11.73 3.72 -13.96
CA LYS A 72 -11.69 4.95 -13.16
C LYS A 72 -10.54 4.85 -12.17
N VAL A 73 -9.41 5.47 -12.51
CA VAL A 73 -8.23 5.56 -11.64
C VAL A 73 -8.20 6.92 -10.96
N GLN A 74 -8.04 6.92 -9.64
CA GLN A 74 -7.89 8.13 -8.85
C GLN A 74 -6.49 8.16 -8.24
N MET A 75 -5.79 9.29 -8.31
CA MET A 75 -4.53 9.50 -7.62
C MET A 75 -4.75 9.80 -6.13
N GLU A 76 -3.87 9.29 -5.27
CA GLU A 76 -3.94 9.47 -3.82
C GLU A 76 -2.51 9.78 -3.31
N PRO A 77 -2.15 11.04 -3.11
CA PRO A 77 -0.82 11.37 -2.59
C PRO A 77 -0.70 10.98 -1.12
N GLU A 78 0.29 10.16 -0.78
CA GLU A 78 0.51 9.68 0.59
C GLU A 78 1.99 9.72 0.99
N LEU A 79 2.23 9.68 2.30
CA LEU A 79 3.55 9.46 2.88
C LEU A 79 3.79 7.96 3.04
N ALA A 80 4.93 7.46 2.56
CA ALA A 80 5.39 6.09 2.77
C ALA A 80 6.55 6.06 3.77
N LEU A 81 6.44 5.21 4.79
CA LEU A 81 7.49 4.99 5.78
C LEU A 81 8.13 3.61 5.55
N LYS A 82 9.44 3.58 5.32
CA LYS A 82 10.22 2.33 5.26
C LYS A 82 10.76 2.01 6.65
N LEU A 83 10.43 0.83 7.14
CA LEU A 83 10.79 0.36 8.48
C LEU A 83 11.70 -0.87 8.36
N LYS A 84 12.76 -0.92 9.18
CA LYS A 84 13.49 -2.14 9.45
C LYS A 84 12.80 -2.87 10.61
N VAL A 85 12.39 -4.11 10.36
CA VAL A 85 11.78 -4.97 11.38
C VAL A 85 12.87 -5.76 12.11
N GLN A 86 12.91 -5.67 13.43
CA GLN A 86 13.72 -6.55 14.27
C GLN A 86 12.83 -7.66 14.82
N TYR A 87 13.31 -8.90 14.74
CA TYR A 87 12.57 -10.07 15.23
C TYR A 87 13.31 -10.69 16.40
N ARG A 88 12.55 -11.15 17.39
CA ARG A 88 13.06 -12.03 18.45
C ARG A 88 13.44 -13.39 17.86
N ALA A 89 14.23 -14.15 18.62
CA ALA A 89 14.50 -15.56 18.30
C ALA A 89 13.21 -16.41 18.21
N SER A 90 12.15 -16.04 18.95
CA SER A 90 10.81 -16.65 18.88
C SER A 90 10.08 -16.41 17.55
N GLY A 91 10.56 -15.47 16.72
CA GLY A 91 9.95 -15.10 15.44
C GLY A 91 8.97 -13.93 15.53
N GLU A 92 8.65 -13.44 16.73
CA GLU A 92 7.80 -12.26 16.96
C GLU A 92 8.53 -10.95 16.60
N VAL A 93 7.76 -9.92 16.22
CA VAL A 93 8.30 -8.57 16.00
C VAL A 93 8.72 -7.98 17.35
N GLU A 94 10.00 -7.61 17.47
CA GLU A 94 10.54 -6.95 18.65
C GLU A 94 10.45 -5.43 18.53
N SER A 95 10.85 -4.88 17.38
CA SER A 95 10.86 -3.43 17.16
C SER A 95 10.76 -3.08 15.68
N LEU A 96 10.36 -1.84 15.41
CA LEU A 96 10.31 -1.22 14.09
C LEU A 96 11.16 0.05 14.12
N ALA A 97 12.23 0.08 13.33
CA ALA A 97 13.10 1.25 13.21
C ALA A 97 12.84 1.97 11.88
N PRO A 98 12.47 3.27 11.87
CA PRO A 98 12.32 4.02 10.62
C PRO A 98 13.67 4.22 9.95
N ILE A 99 13.73 3.93 8.65
CA ILE A 99 14.96 4.03 7.85
C ILE A 99 14.80 4.89 6.61
N ALA A 100 13.58 5.22 6.18
CA ALA A 100 13.33 6.22 5.15
C ALA A 100 11.88 6.72 5.20
N LEU A 101 11.66 7.96 4.79
CA LEU A 101 10.35 8.55 4.53
C LEU A 101 10.29 8.99 3.07
N GLY A 102 9.18 8.72 2.38
CA GLY A 102 8.99 9.08 0.98
C GLY A 102 7.57 9.53 0.67
N LEU A 103 7.40 9.99 -0.57
CA LEU A 103 6.09 10.33 -1.13
C LEU A 103 5.71 9.27 -2.16
N ILE A 104 4.46 8.81 -2.10
CA ILE A 104 3.90 7.87 -3.06
C ILE A 104 2.59 8.41 -3.63
N ASN A 105 2.24 7.93 -4.81
CA ASN A 105 0.88 8.01 -5.32
C ASN A 105 0.22 6.64 -5.13
N ASP A 106 -0.62 6.53 -4.10
CA ASP A 106 -1.45 5.34 -3.80
C ASP A 106 -2.67 5.21 -4.72
N ALA A 107 -2.45 5.30 -6.03
CA ALA A 107 -3.52 5.35 -7.01
C ALA A 107 -4.52 4.16 -6.89
N THR A 108 -5.82 4.42 -7.03
CA THR A 108 -6.87 3.42 -6.80
C THR A 108 -7.72 3.22 -8.05
N HIS A 109 -7.92 1.96 -8.46
CA HIS A 109 -8.91 1.60 -9.47
C HIS A 109 -10.31 1.52 -8.84
N ARG A 110 -11.03 2.64 -8.86
CA ARG A 110 -12.27 2.88 -8.08
C ARG A 110 -13.42 1.96 -8.46
N ASN A 111 -13.65 1.75 -9.75
CA ASN A 111 -14.75 0.93 -10.29
C ASN A 111 -14.39 -0.55 -10.48
N LYS A 112 -13.24 -1.02 -9.98
CA LYS A 112 -12.92 -2.44 -10.03
C LYS A 112 -13.81 -3.21 -9.05
N THR A 113 -14.48 -4.24 -9.55
CA THR A 113 -15.14 -5.24 -8.71
C THR A 113 -14.09 -6.16 -8.10
N ILE A 114 -14.11 -6.34 -6.78
CA ILE A 114 -13.03 -6.97 -6.01
C ILE A 114 -13.58 -7.75 -4.83
N ASP A 115 -12.83 -8.75 -4.38
CA ASP A 115 -13.06 -9.47 -3.12
C ASP A 115 -12.28 -8.85 -1.96
N LYS A 116 -11.12 -8.24 -2.27
CA LYS A 116 -10.20 -7.62 -1.30
C LYS A 116 -9.77 -6.24 -1.77
N LEU A 117 -9.73 -5.27 -0.85
CA LEU A 117 -9.34 -3.89 -1.13
C LEU A 117 -7.98 -3.78 -1.87
N ALA A 118 -7.03 -4.64 -1.51
CA ALA A 118 -5.71 -4.72 -2.13
C ALA A 118 -5.77 -4.86 -3.67
N GLN A 119 -6.79 -5.52 -4.24
CA GLN A 119 -6.94 -5.70 -5.68
C GLN A 119 -7.28 -4.40 -6.42
N LYS A 120 -7.83 -3.40 -5.74
CA LYS A 120 -8.00 -2.03 -6.27
C LYS A 120 -6.71 -1.23 -6.23
N LYS A 121 -5.77 -1.62 -5.36
CA LYS A 121 -4.51 -0.90 -5.11
C LYS A 121 -3.38 -1.47 -5.96
N ASN A 122 -3.27 -2.78 -6.09
CA ASN A 122 -2.29 -3.46 -6.94
C ASN A 122 -3.00 -4.13 -8.13
N TRP A 123 -2.98 -3.47 -9.29
CA TRP A 123 -3.41 -4.03 -10.57
C TRP A 123 -2.23 -4.37 -11.48
N GLY A 124 -1.00 -4.33 -10.94
CA GLY A 124 0.20 -4.81 -11.60
C GLY A 124 1.36 -3.84 -11.56
N ALA A 125 2.36 -4.10 -12.40
CA ALA A 125 3.59 -3.32 -12.45
C ALA A 125 3.30 -1.85 -12.76
N SER A 126 4.01 -0.95 -12.07
CA SER A 126 3.81 0.49 -12.19
C SER A 126 2.38 0.96 -11.87
N SER A 127 1.61 0.23 -11.06
CA SER A 127 0.30 0.69 -10.59
C SER A 127 0.37 1.79 -9.54
N LYS A 128 1.56 2.10 -9.00
CA LYS A 128 1.76 3.19 -8.03
C LYS A 128 3.01 4.01 -8.32
N GLY A 129 2.91 5.29 -7.98
CA GLY A 129 4.02 6.22 -8.10
C GLY A 129 4.89 6.22 -6.84
N LEU A 130 6.20 6.33 -7.00
CA LEU A 130 7.18 6.54 -5.93
C LEU A 130 8.06 7.75 -6.27
N SER A 131 8.14 8.73 -5.38
CA SER A 131 9.06 9.86 -5.57
C SER A 131 10.50 9.47 -5.25
N LEU A 132 11.44 9.85 -6.13
CA LEU A 132 12.87 9.78 -5.85
C LEU A 132 13.37 11.00 -5.05
N VAL A 133 12.61 12.09 -5.03
CA VAL A 133 12.98 13.36 -4.37
C VAL A 133 12.20 13.49 -3.06
N GLY A 134 12.90 13.80 -1.96
CA GLY A 134 12.31 13.90 -0.61
C GLY A 134 12.56 12.69 0.29
N CYS A 135 13.37 11.73 -0.15
CA CYS A 135 13.81 10.58 0.64
C CYS A 135 14.79 11.03 1.73
N LEU A 136 14.28 11.53 2.86
CA LEU A 136 15.09 11.68 4.07
C LEU A 136 15.51 10.26 4.47
N TYR A 137 16.82 10.02 4.46
CA TYR A 137 17.53 8.74 4.55
C TYR A 137 17.56 7.91 3.24
N ARG A 138 18.78 7.66 2.74
CA ARG A 138 19.06 7.06 1.42
C ARG A 138 18.41 5.66 1.26
N ASN A 139 17.91 5.36 0.06
CA ASN A 139 17.49 4.05 -0.48
C ASN A 139 16.00 3.61 -0.36
N LEU A 140 15.06 4.43 -0.88
CA LEU A 140 13.69 3.98 -1.20
C LEU A 140 13.59 3.12 -2.48
N VAL A 141 14.56 3.19 -3.39
CA VAL A 141 14.52 2.50 -4.70
C VAL A 141 14.59 0.96 -4.59
N GLN A 142 14.87 0.42 -3.40
CA GLN A 142 14.87 -1.01 -3.12
C GLN A 142 13.72 -1.43 -2.19
N LEU A 143 12.52 -0.89 -2.38
CA LEU A 143 11.29 -1.45 -1.76
C LEU A 143 11.02 -2.89 -2.21
#